data_AF-A0A0N8K1R6-F1
#
_entry.id   AF-A0A0N8K1R6-F1
#
_cell.length_a   1.000
_cell.length_b   1.000
_cell.length_c   1.000
_cell.angle_alpha   90.00
_cell.angle_beta   90.00
_cell.angle_gamma   90.00
#
_symmetry.space_group_name_H-M   'P 1'
#
loop_
_entity.id
_entity.type
_entity.pdbx_description
1 polymer ?
#
loop_
_entity_poly.entity_id
_entity_poly.type
_entity_poly.pdbx_seq_one_letter_code
_entity_poly.pdbx_strand_id
1 'polypeptide(L)'
;MSPWERVLLCVQLLLHSHWSVRELPCDALHVQQAFRSPNRTNNFVVDGGSGRLYLAAVNAIYQLDASLRVESEQPTGPVLDNVLCHAPQLPQAPCEHPKSLTDNFNKLLQLDPQQRVLVACGSVYQGFCELRRMENISQIAVEFPPPGAKTVFPSMLNIAANDPNASTVGLVFRSHGGHAKLLVGATYTGVGTQFFPKNHSKEDLRFENTPEIAIRSLNIKELPKLFTYDINPSEDNVFKIKQEVKQKNKLSFVHAFVQKSYSYIAINNDANLGHKESQPNSILARICLDAESPRRASAESRKLTESYIQMFLQCGSNGNIYNRLVSVYPAEISVSPGARARDPPHAQPYLFGVFSKAGRHTALCAFRFADIEEAIRQGRRNCSSSSSSEDVQVLDSVIQGSGAVCVQKGNIVVSAGTGALGGRGGEGSVRCLNL
;
A
#
# COMPACT_ATOMS: atom_id res chain seq x y z
N MET A 1 -33.33 0.24 -20.54
CA MET A 1 -32.37 -0.78 -21.01
C MET A 1 -31.48 -0.13 -22.07
N SER A 2 -30.23 0.16 -21.70
CA SER A 2 -29.10 0.70 -22.48
C SER A 2 -28.05 1.20 -21.44
N PRO A 3 -26.83 1.60 -21.81
CA PRO A 3 -25.78 0.85 -22.50
C PRO A 3 -24.45 0.93 -21.69
N TRP A 4 -23.85 -0.21 -21.32
CA TRP A 4 -22.47 -0.23 -20.82
C TRP A 4 -21.78 -1.51 -21.26
N GLU A 5 -21.32 -1.56 -22.50
CA GLU A 5 -20.38 -2.60 -22.92
C GLU A 5 -19.33 -2.03 -23.86
N ARG A 6 -18.08 -2.43 -23.55
CA ARG A 6 -16.86 -2.43 -24.40
C ARG A 6 -16.05 -1.13 -24.44
N VAL A 7 -14.99 -1.12 -23.64
CA VAL A 7 -13.67 -0.65 -24.09
C VAL A 7 -12.66 -1.73 -23.76
N LEU A 8 -12.23 -2.48 -24.78
CA LEU A 8 -11.05 -3.35 -24.76
C LEU A 8 -10.09 -2.76 -25.79
N LEU A 9 -8.94 -2.27 -25.32
CA LEU A 9 -7.88 -1.71 -26.17
C LEU A 9 -6.83 -2.79 -26.41
N CYS A 10 -6.82 -3.35 -27.63
CA CYS A 10 -5.67 -4.06 -28.18
C CYS A 10 -4.77 -3.04 -28.89
N VAL A 11 -3.53 -2.89 -28.44
CA VAL A 11 -2.50 -2.12 -29.16
C VAL A 11 -1.65 -3.10 -29.97
N GLN A 12 -1.74 -3.03 -31.29
CA GLN A 12 -0.80 -3.68 -32.21
C GLN A 12 0.06 -2.60 -32.87
N LEU A 13 1.39 -2.72 -32.72
CA LEU A 13 2.39 -1.94 -33.45
C LEU A 13 2.66 -2.62 -34.79
N LEU A 14 2.38 -1.93 -35.90
CA LEU A 14 2.69 -2.38 -37.25
C LEU A 14 3.88 -1.62 -37.83
N LEU A 15 4.93 -2.34 -38.19
CA LEU A 15 5.89 -1.94 -39.23
C LEU A 15 6.13 -3.12 -40.19
N HIS A 16 5.46 -3.03 -41.34
CA HIS A 16 5.86 -3.50 -42.67
C HIS A 16 6.61 -4.84 -42.80
N SER A 17 5.86 -5.91 -43.06
CA SER A 17 6.16 -6.86 -44.15
C SER A 17 4.97 -7.82 -44.35
N HIS A 18 4.68 -8.14 -45.60
CA HIS A 18 3.51 -8.93 -46.03
C HIS A 18 3.47 -10.32 -45.38
N TRP A 19 2.61 -10.49 -44.38
CA TRP A 19 2.17 -11.79 -43.87
C TRP A 19 0.66 -11.72 -43.73
N SER A 20 -0.05 -12.70 -44.32
CA SER A 20 -1.50 -12.83 -44.22
C SER A 20 -1.90 -12.95 -42.76
N VAL A 21 -2.43 -11.88 -42.18
CA VAL A 21 -3.05 -11.88 -40.85
C VAL A 21 -4.32 -12.73 -40.99
N ARG A 22 -4.26 -13.99 -40.56
CA ARG A 22 -5.50 -14.70 -40.23
C ARG A 22 -6.06 -14.00 -39.00
N GLU A 23 -7.15 -13.27 -39.19
CA GLU A 23 -8.03 -12.81 -38.11
C GLU A 23 -8.47 -14.06 -37.33
N LEU A 24 -7.80 -14.33 -36.21
CA LEU A 24 -8.38 -15.18 -35.18
C LEU A 24 -9.45 -14.32 -34.50
N PRO A 25 -10.74 -14.69 -34.54
CA PRO A 25 -11.74 -13.99 -33.77
C PRO A 25 -11.28 -14.05 -32.31
N CYS A 26 -11.12 -12.88 -31.69
CA CYS A 26 -10.96 -12.81 -30.25
C CYS A 26 -12.28 -13.35 -29.69
N ASP A 27 -12.30 -14.60 -29.23
CA ASP A 27 -13.45 -15.13 -28.51
C ASP A 27 -13.78 -14.13 -27.40
N ALA A 28 -15.00 -13.60 -27.45
CA ALA A 28 -15.45 -12.65 -26.46
C ALA A 28 -15.30 -13.28 -25.08
N LEU A 29 -14.76 -12.52 -24.12
CA LEU A 29 -14.60 -12.98 -22.74
C LEU A 29 -15.95 -13.50 -22.23
N HIS A 30 -16.08 -14.83 -22.08
CA HIS A 30 -17.31 -15.45 -21.62
C HIS A 30 -17.27 -15.59 -20.10
N VAL A 31 -18.29 -15.05 -19.42
CA VAL A 31 -18.44 -15.21 -17.97
C VAL A 31 -18.72 -16.67 -17.68
N GLN A 32 -17.71 -17.39 -17.20
CA GLN A 32 -17.84 -18.80 -16.82
C GLN A 32 -18.68 -18.96 -15.55
N GLN A 33 -18.41 -18.11 -14.56
CA GLN A 33 -19.04 -18.15 -13.24
C GLN A 33 -19.11 -16.74 -12.68
N ALA A 34 -20.11 -16.47 -11.85
CA ALA A 34 -20.29 -15.19 -11.20
C ALA A 34 -20.91 -15.38 -9.81
N PHE A 35 -20.36 -14.65 -8.84
CA PHE A 35 -21.01 -14.42 -7.56
C PHE A 35 -21.61 -13.00 -7.56
N ARG A 36 -22.85 -12.87 -7.08
CA ARG A 36 -23.52 -11.57 -6.93
C ARG A 36 -23.71 -11.27 -5.45
N SER A 37 -22.99 -10.26 -4.96
CA SER A 37 -23.24 -9.72 -3.62
C SER A 37 -24.50 -8.86 -3.62
N PRO A 38 -25.32 -8.90 -2.55
CA PRO A 38 -26.45 -7.98 -2.36
C PRO A 38 -26.00 -6.52 -2.20
N ASN A 39 -24.83 -6.32 -1.60
CA ASN A 39 -24.28 -5.02 -1.28
C ASN A 39 -23.08 -4.68 -2.19
N ARG A 40 -22.70 -3.40 -2.21
CA ARG A 40 -21.54 -2.94 -2.97
C ARG A 40 -20.26 -3.62 -2.47
N THR A 41 -19.49 -4.22 -3.36
CA THR A 41 -18.19 -4.84 -3.04
C THR A 41 -17.12 -3.77 -2.81
N ASN A 42 -16.18 -4.03 -1.90
CA ASN A 42 -15.07 -3.14 -1.57
C ASN A 42 -13.71 -3.73 -1.95
N ASN A 43 -13.36 -4.88 -1.37
CA ASN A 43 -12.06 -5.52 -1.56
C ASN A 43 -12.24 -7.03 -1.73
N PHE A 44 -11.28 -7.68 -2.37
CA PHE A 44 -11.19 -9.13 -2.41
C PHE A 44 -9.74 -9.59 -2.32
N VAL A 45 -9.53 -10.81 -1.88
CA VAL A 45 -8.22 -11.46 -1.84
C VAL A 45 -8.36 -12.94 -2.14
N VAL A 46 -7.47 -13.48 -2.95
CA VAL A 46 -7.42 -14.91 -3.33
C VAL A 46 -6.32 -15.58 -2.51
N ASP A 47 -6.63 -16.71 -1.90
CA ASP A 47 -5.62 -17.62 -1.37
C ASP A 47 -5.02 -18.44 -2.52
N GLY A 48 -3.79 -18.10 -2.91
CA GLY A 48 -3.10 -18.80 -4.00
C GLY A 48 -2.83 -20.29 -3.75
N GLY A 49 -2.90 -20.76 -2.50
CA GLY A 49 -2.74 -22.17 -2.17
C GLY A 49 -4.00 -23.00 -2.39
N SER A 50 -5.15 -22.55 -1.86
CA SER A 50 -6.42 -23.28 -1.97
C SER A 50 -7.30 -22.86 -3.14
N GLY A 51 -7.04 -21.70 -3.74
CA GLY A 51 -7.93 -21.06 -4.72
C GLY A 51 -9.18 -20.43 -4.10
N ARG A 52 -9.34 -20.47 -2.76
CA ARG A 52 -10.45 -19.77 -2.09
C ARG A 52 -10.35 -18.27 -2.30
N LEU A 53 -11.51 -17.64 -2.44
CA LEU A 53 -11.65 -16.19 -2.58
C LEU A 53 -12.37 -15.64 -1.35
N TYR A 54 -11.82 -14.59 -0.75
CA TYR A 54 -12.49 -13.82 0.28
C TYR A 54 -12.90 -12.48 -0.32
N LEU A 55 -14.20 -12.18 -0.29
CA LEU A 55 -14.78 -10.99 -0.88
C LEU A 55 -15.47 -10.18 0.23
N ALA A 56 -15.05 -8.94 0.42
CA ALA A 56 -15.70 -8.03 1.34
C ALA A 56 -16.63 -7.06 0.59
N ALA A 57 -17.84 -6.92 1.10
CA ALA A 57 -18.83 -5.94 0.68
C ALA A 57 -19.22 -5.05 1.87
N VAL A 58 -20.02 -4.03 1.60
CA VAL A 58 -20.62 -3.23 2.68
C VAL A 58 -21.42 -4.18 3.58
N ASN A 59 -21.12 -4.15 4.88
CA ASN A 59 -21.78 -4.94 5.93
C ASN A 59 -21.59 -6.46 5.88
N ALA A 60 -20.76 -7.01 5.00
CA ALA A 60 -20.54 -8.46 4.94
C ALA A 60 -19.17 -8.87 4.38
N ILE A 61 -18.67 -10.03 4.81
CA ILE A 61 -17.53 -10.73 4.21
C ILE A 61 -18.01 -12.11 3.77
N TYR A 62 -17.64 -12.50 2.55
CA TYR A 62 -17.94 -13.78 1.94
C TYR A 62 -16.65 -14.59 1.78
N GLN A 63 -16.69 -15.86 2.17
CA GLN A 63 -15.69 -16.86 1.82
C GLN A 63 -16.29 -17.72 0.72
N LEU A 64 -15.64 -17.72 -0.44
CA LEU A 64 -16.05 -18.46 -1.63
C LEU A 64 -15.02 -19.53 -1.97
N ASP A 65 -15.49 -20.64 -2.52
CA ASP A 65 -14.63 -21.64 -3.14
C ASP A 65 -14.06 -21.12 -4.49
N ALA A 66 -13.16 -21.90 -5.10
CA ALA A 66 -12.59 -21.58 -6.40
C ALA A 66 -13.63 -21.49 -7.54
N SER A 67 -14.86 -21.97 -7.31
CA SER A 67 -16.00 -21.87 -8.23
C SER A 67 -16.97 -20.72 -7.90
N LEU A 68 -16.54 -19.77 -7.07
CA LEU A 68 -17.33 -18.63 -6.60
C LEU A 68 -18.61 -19.01 -5.84
N ARG A 69 -18.70 -20.23 -5.28
CA ARG A 69 -19.80 -20.65 -4.41
C ARG A 69 -19.50 -20.26 -2.98
N VAL A 70 -20.52 -19.79 -2.26
CA VAL A 70 -20.40 -19.36 -0.86
C VAL A 70 -20.16 -20.58 0.03
N GLU A 71 -19.03 -20.58 0.74
CA GLU A 71 -18.74 -21.52 1.82
C GLU A 71 -19.18 -20.95 3.18
N SER A 72 -18.99 -19.64 3.39
CA SER A 72 -19.35 -18.94 4.63
C SER A 72 -19.64 -17.46 4.35
N GLU A 73 -20.56 -16.89 5.11
CA GLU A 73 -20.90 -15.47 5.10
C GLU A 73 -20.85 -14.94 6.53
N GLN A 74 -20.20 -13.80 6.71
CA GLN A 74 -20.08 -13.13 7.99
C GLN A 74 -20.61 -11.70 7.89
N PRO A 75 -21.73 -11.38 8.56
CA PRO A 75 -22.19 -10.01 8.71
C PRO A 75 -21.17 -9.17 9.50
N THR A 76 -20.91 -7.95 9.04
CA THR A 76 -20.01 -6.97 9.67
C THR A 76 -20.68 -5.64 9.98
N GLY A 77 -21.97 -5.49 9.63
CA GLY A 77 -22.78 -4.32 9.92
C GLY A 77 -24.22 -4.42 9.37
N PRO A 78 -24.99 -3.31 9.38
CA PRO A 78 -24.64 -2.05 10.03
C PRO A 78 -24.53 -2.23 11.55
N VAL A 79 -23.79 -1.34 12.22
CA VAL A 79 -23.61 -1.36 13.68
C VAL A 79 -23.97 -0.02 14.30
N LEU A 80 -24.34 -0.01 15.57
CA LEU A 80 -24.51 1.24 16.32
C LEU A 80 -23.14 1.88 16.56
N ASP A 81 -22.87 2.96 15.85
CA ASP A 81 -21.60 3.69 15.92
C ASP A 81 -21.81 5.20 15.79
N ASN A 82 -20.79 5.96 16.17
CA ASN A 82 -20.66 7.38 15.90
C ASN A 82 -19.18 7.71 15.69
N VAL A 83 -18.88 8.46 14.62
CA VAL A 83 -17.52 8.88 14.26
C VAL A 83 -16.83 9.73 15.33
N LEU A 84 -17.54 10.25 16.32
CA LEU A 84 -16.98 10.99 17.46
C LEU A 84 -16.64 10.09 18.66
N CYS A 85 -17.05 8.81 18.66
CA CYS A 85 -16.64 7.87 19.70
C CYS A 85 -15.17 7.47 19.49
N HIS A 86 -14.30 7.68 20.49
CA HIS A 86 -12.86 7.44 20.37
C HIS A 86 -12.45 5.96 20.34
N ALA A 87 -13.07 5.13 21.18
CA ALA A 87 -12.74 3.70 21.30
C ALA A 87 -14.00 2.81 21.48
N PRO A 88 -15.01 2.92 20.60
CA PRO A 88 -16.30 2.22 20.75
C PRO A 88 -16.21 0.69 20.77
N GLN A 89 -15.09 0.11 20.33
CA GLN A 89 -14.79 -1.33 20.39
C GLN A 89 -14.42 -1.83 21.79
N LEU A 90 -14.12 -0.93 22.74
CA LEU A 90 -13.86 -1.28 24.13
C LEU A 90 -15.18 -1.20 24.91
N PRO A 91 -15.65 -2.29 25.54
CA PRO A 91 -16.92 -2.29 26.29
C PRO A 91 -16.99 -1.22 27.38
N GLN A 92 -15.85 -0.89 27.99
CA GLN A 92 -15.71 0.07 29.07
C GLN A 92 -15.54 1.52 28.61
N ALA A 93 -15.37 1.77 27.31
CA ALA A 93 -15.14 3.12 26.81
C ALA A 93 -16.48 3.89 26.70
N PRO A 94 -16.67 4.97 27.48
CA PRO A 94 -17.88 5.79 27.35
C PRO A 94 -17.89 6.49 25.99
N CYS A 95 -19.09 6.67 25.43
CA CYS A 95 -19.32 7.57 24.33
C CYS A 95 -20.55 8.43 24.63
N GLU A 96 -20.32 9.73 24.78
CA GLU A 96 -21.38 10.71 25.09
C GLU A 96 -22.18 11.10 23.83
N HIS A 97 -21.69 10.72 22.65
CA HIS A 97 -22.35 11.01 21.38
C HIS A 97 -23.40 9.95 21.03
N PRO A 98 -24.59 10.36 20.53
CA PRO A 98 -25.64 9.42 20.16
C PRO A 98 -25.18 8.55 18.99
N LYS A 99 -25.25 7.23 19.19
CA LYS A 99 -24.92 6.24 18.14
C LYS A 99 -26.09 6.04 17.20
N SER A 100 -25.79 5.76 15.94
CA SER A 100 -26.77 5.43 14.90
C SER A 100 -26.33 4.20 14.12
N LEU A 101 -27.27 3.51 13.47
CA LEU A 101 -26.94 2.42 12.57
C LEU A 101 -26.08 2.95 11.44
N THR A 102 -24.83 2.49 11.42
CA THR A 102 -23.77 2.94 10.51
C THR A 102 -23.27 1.76 9.72
N ASP A 103 -23.24 1.91 8.40
CA ASP A 103 -22.72 0.89 7.49
C ASP A 103 -21.21 0.70 7.67
N ASN A 104 -20.78 -0.55 7.64
CA ASN A 104 -19.39 -0.95 7.69
C ASN A 104 -18.85 -1.21 6.29
N PHE A 105 -18.05 -0.28 5.78
CA PHE A 105 -17.34 -0.42 4.52
C PHE A 105 -16.01 -1.11 4.79
N ASN A 106 -15.74 -2.24 4.14
CA ASN A 106 -14.43 -2.87 4.28
C ASN A 106 -13.35 -1.97 3.66
N LYS A 107 -12.32 -1.65 4.44
CA LYS A 107 -11.23 -0.74 4.09
C LYS A 107 -9.94 -1.48 3.76
N LEU A 108 -9.76 -2.66 4.35
CA LEU A 108 -8.62 -3.53 4.10
C LEU A 108 -9.04 -4.99 4.26
N LEU A 109 -8.57 -5.82 3.33
CA LEU A 109 -8.73 -7.27 3.37
C LEU A 109 -7.40 -7.89 2.95
N GLN A 110 -6.75 -8.62 3.86
CA GLN A 110 -5.42 -9.21 3.62
C GLN A 110 -5.32 -10.61 4.24
N LEU A 111 -4.56 -11.50 3.60
CA LEU A 111 -4.30 -12.84 4.13
C LEU A 111 -2.92 -12.89 4.79
N ASP A 112 -2.83 -13.63 5.89
CA ASP A 112 -1.59 -14.27 6.32
C ASP A 112 -1.76 -15.80 6.28
N PRO A 113 -1.37 -16.43 5.15
CA PRO A 113 -1.50 -17.88 5.00
C PRO A 113 -0.70 -18.71 6.00
N GLN A 114 0.44 -18.23 6.53
CA GLN A 114 1.21 -19.05 7.47
C GLN A 114 0.60 -19.03 8.88
N GLN A 115 -0.04 -17.91 9.25
CA GLN A 115 -0.79 -17.81 10.50
C GLN A 115 -2.25 -18.28 10.35
N ARG A 116 -2.71 -18.54 9.10
CA ARG A 116 -4.09 -18.93 8.75
C ARG A 116 -5.13 -17.89 9.19
N VAL A 117 -4.77 -16.61 9.08
CA VAL A 117 -5.65 -15.50 9.47
C VAL A 117 -5.98 -14.58 8.28
N LEU A 118 -7.23 -14.14 8.25
CA LEU A 118 -7.73 -13.08 7.40
C LEU A 118 -7.80 -11.80 8.24
N VAL A 119 -7.09 -10.77 7.81
CA VAL A 119 -7.17 -9.41 8.36
C VAL A 119 -8.30 -8.66 7.67
N ALA A 120 -9.30 -8.23 8.43
CA ALA A 120 -10.44 -7.48 7.91
C ALA A 120 -10.61 -6.17 8.69
N CYS A 121 -10.43 -5.04 8.02
CA CYS A 121 -10.61 -3.71 8.62
C CYS A 121 -11.85 -3.02 8.05
N GLY A 122 -12.65 -2.43 8.94
CA GLY A 122 -13.88 -1.72 8.61
C GLY A 122 -13.72 -0.20 8.66
N SER A 123 -14.75 0.53 8.23
CA SER A 123 -14.84 1.99 8.42
C SER A 123 -15.38 2.36 9.80
N VAL A 124 -16.21 1.50 10.37
CA VAL A 124 -16.79 1.69 11.71
C VAL A 124 -15.73 1.51 12.79
N TYR A 125 -16.07 1.97 13.99
CA TYR A 125 -15.20 1.89 15.17
C TYR A 125 -13.82 2.51 14.92
N GLN A 126 -13.81 3.66 14.24
CA GLN A 126 -12.60 4.43 13.93
C GLN A 126 -11.56 3.69 13.07
N GLY A 127 -12.00 2.77 12.21
CA GLY A 127 -11.08 2.05 11.33
C GLY A 127 -10.48 0.79 11.97
N PHE A 128 -11.27 0.10 12.80
CA PHE A 128 -10.83 -1.09 13.54
C PHE A 128 -10.63 -2.31 12.62
N CYS A 129 -9.72 -3.21 13.00
CA CYS A 129 -9.47 -4.47 12.30
C CYS A 129 -9.75 -5.68 13.19
N GLU A 130 -10.41 -6.68 12.60
CA GLU A 130 -10.60 -8.00 13.17
C GLU A 130 -9.69 -9.02 12.48
N LEU A 131 -9.25 -10.03 13.24
CA LEU A 131 -8.60 -11.22 12.69
C LEU A 131 -9.60 -12.37 12.70
N ARG A 132 -9.84 -12.95 11.52
CA ARG A 132 -10.74 -14.10 11.33
C ARG A 132 -9.97 -15.31 10.83
N ARG A 133 -10.46 -16.51 11.08
CA ARG A 133 -9.81 -17.73 10.60
C ARG A 133 -10.03 -17.88 9.10
N MET A 134 -8.98 -18.25 8.36
CA MET A 134 -9.09 -18.49 6.92
C MET A 134 -9.96 -19.72 6.60
N GLU A 135 -9.94 -20.76 7.45
CA GLU A 135 -10.73 -21.96 7.22
C GLU A 135 -12.24 -21.71 7.34
N ASN A 136 -12.63 -20.78 8.23
CA ASN A 136 -14.00 -20.35 8.40
C ASN A 136 -14.04 -18.91 8.93
N ILE A 137 -14.38 -17.97 8.03
CA ILE A 137 -14.45 -16.54 8.37
C ILE A 137 -15.50 -16.19 9.44
N SER A 138 -16.43 -17.11 9.74
CA SER A 138 -17.38 -16.89 10.83
C SER A 138 -16.71 -16.96 12.22
N GLN A 139 -15.48 -17.47 12.29
CA GLN A 139 -14.73 -17.62 13.53
C GLN A 139 -13.68 -16.51 13.69
N ILE A 140 -13.71 -15.85 14.84
CA ILE A 140 -12.68 -14.90 15.25
C ILE A 140 -11.39 -15.69 15.56
N ALA A 141 -10.27 -15.25 14.97
CA ALA A 141 -8.96 -15.85 15.22
C ALA A 141 -8.33 -15.30 16.50
N VAL A 142 -8.52 -14.01 16.77
CA VAL A 142 -8.03 -13.32 17.96
C VAL A 142 -9.11 -12.38 18.46
N GLU A 143 -9.59 -12.62 19.68
CA GLU A 143 -10.56 -11.74 20.35
C GLU A 143 -9.94 -10.39 20.68
N PHE A 144 -10.78 -9.35 20.72
CA PHE A 144 -10.38 -8.01 21.12
C PHE A 144 -11.14 -7.55 22.38
N PRO A 145 -10.46 -7.00 23.41
CA PRO A 145 -9.00 -6.88 23.56
C PRO A 145 -8.27 -8.24 23.56
N PRO A 146 -7.00 -8.29 23.13
CA PRO A 146 -6.27 -9.56 23.08
C PRO A 146 -6.21 -10.22 24.47
N PRO A 147 -6.52 -11.52 24.60
CA PRO A 147 -6.44 -12.23 25.87
C PRO A 147 -5.07 -12.04 26.55
N GLY A 148 -5.09 -11.66 27.84
CA GLY A 148 -3.88 -11.42 28.62
C GLY A 148 -3.19 -10.06 28.36
N ALA A 149 -3.73 -9.22 27.46
CA ALA A 149 -3.26 -7.85 27.33
C ALA A 149 -3.66 -7.02 28.56
N LYS A 150 -2.67 -6.53 29.31
CA LYS A 150 -2.89 -5.62 30.45
C LYS A 150 -3.27 -4.21 30.02
N THR A 151 -2.92 -3.83 28.80
CA THR A 151 -3.09 -2.47 28.28
C THR A 151 -3.43 -2.55 26.80
N VAL A 152 -4.40 -1.73 26.39
CA VAL A 152 -4.77 -1.53 24.99
C VAL A 152 -4.14 -0.22 24.54
N PHE A 153 -3.26 -0.28 23.55
CA PHE A 153 -2.62 0.93 23.00
C PHE A 153 -3.52 1.58 21.95
N PRO A 154 -3.50 2.92 21.80
CA PRO A 154 -4.25 3.61 20.73
C PRO A 154 -3.94 3.09 19.32
N SER A 155 -2.72 2.64 19.09
CA SER A 155 -2.32 2.00 17.83
C SER A 155 -3.12 0.73 17.53
N MET A 156 -3.59 -0.01 18.53
CA MET A 156 -4.41 -1.21 18.31
C MET A 156 -5.85 -0.88 17.87
N LEU A 157 -6.31 0.35 18.11
CA LEU A 157 -7.70 0.75 17.90
C LEU A 157 -7.95 1.28 16.49
N ASN A 158 -7.03 2.11 16.00
CA ASN A 158 -7.21 2.93 14.80
C ASN A 158 -6.18 2.51 13.75
N ILE A 159 -6.59 1.66 12.80
CA ILE A 159 -5.69 1.03 11.84
C ILE A 159 -5.99 1.51 10.41
N ALA A 160 -7.26 1.51 10.01
CA ALA A 160 -7.72 1.94 8.69
C ALA A 160 -8.36 3.34 8.72
N ALA A 161 -8.67 3.90 7.55
CA ALA A 161 -9.44 5.12 7.44
C ALA A 161 -10.93 4.85 7.75
N ASN A 162 -11.53 5.68 8.60
CA ASN A 162 -12.87 5.49 9.15
C ASN A 162 -14.02 6.10 8.30
N ASP A 163 -13.78 6.38 7.03
CA ASP A 163 -14.76 6.99 6.12
C ASP A 163 -14.92 6.12 4.86
N PRO A 164 -16.14 5.94 4.31
CA PRO A 164 -16.37 5.15 3.09
C PRO A 164 -15.50 5.59 1.90
N ASN A 165 -15.23 6.88 1.75
CA ASN A 165 -14.53 7.48 0.60
C ASN A 165 -13.04 7.75 0.87
N ALA A 166 -12.57 7.59 2.10
CA ALA A 166 -11.15 7.70 2.43
C ALA A 166 -10.43 6.37 2.16
N SER A 167 -9.33 6.39 1.41
CA SER A 167 -8.64 5.15 1.01
C SER A 167 -7.81 4.52 2.12
N THR A 168 -7.64 3.20 2.05
CA THR A 168 -6.68 2.44 2.87
C THR A 168 -6.08 1.35 2.00
N VAL A 169 -4.77 1.14 2.12
CA VAL A 169 -4.03 0.03 1.52
C VAL A 169 -3.26 -0.67 2.61
N GLY A 170 -2.97 -1.95 2.42
CA GLY A 170 -2.14 -2.68 3.35
C GLY A 170 -1.43 -3.84 2.69
N LEU A 171 -0.34 -4.25 3.33
CA LEU A 171 0.52 -5.32 2.87
C LEU A 171 0.99 -6.12 4.09
N VAL A 172 0.70 -7.42 4.09
CA VAL A 172 1.26 -8.36 5.06
C VAL A 172 2.63 -8.81 4.56
N PHE A 173 3.64 -8.70 5.41
CA PHE A 173 4.99 -9.17 5.12
C PHE A 173 5.64 -9.75 6.39
N ARG A 174 6.82 -10.35 6.25
CA ARG A 174 7.60 -10.88 7.37
C ARG A 174 8.89 -10.10 7.52
N SER A 175 9.20 -9.72 8.75
CA SER A 175 10.52 -9.20 9.09
C SER A 175 11.50 -10.34 9.35
N HIS A 176 12.77 -9.99 9.53
CA HIS A 176 13.80 -10.91 10.00
C HIS A 176 13.33 -11.67 11.25
N GLY A 177 13.60 -12.99 11.30
CA GLY A 177 13.09 -13.88 12.36
C GLY A 177 11.67 -14.41 12.12
N GLY A 178 11.05 -14.09 10.97
CA GLY A 178 9.76 -14.65 10.55
C GLY A 178 8.54 -13.98 11.20
N HIS A 179 8.73 -12.90 11.95
CA HIS A 179 7.63 -12.17 12.60
C HIS A 179 6.75 -11.48 11.54
N ALA A 180 5.45 -11.75 11.60
CA ALA A 180 4.49 -11.14 10.70
C ALA A 180 4.26 -9.66 11.04
N LYS A 181 4.23 -8.82 10.00
CA LYS A 181 4.03 -7.38 10.05
C LYS A 181 2.94 -6.98 9.07
N LEU A 182 2.29 -5.87 9.37
CA LEU A 182 1.29 -5.23 8.53
C LEU A 182 1.73 -3.80 8.22
N LEU A 183 2.12 -3.53 6.98
CA LEU A 183 2.27 -2.17 6.47
C LEU A 183 0.87 -1.65 6.12
N VAL A 184 0.51 -0.46 6.60
CA VAL A 184 -0.77 0.19 6.31
C VAL A 184 -0.51 1.61 5.82
N GLY A 185 -1.16 1.99 4.73
CA GLY A 185 -1.30 3.38 4.29
C GLY A 185 -2.77 3.79 4.39
N ALA A 186 -3.08 4.85 5.12
CA ALA A 186 -4.47 5.27 5.37
C ALA A 186 -4.63 6.77 5.16
N THR A 187 -5.68 7.15 4.41
CA THR A 187 -6.02 8.56 4.21
C THR A 187 -6.43 9.19 5.53
N TYR A 188 -5.84 10.34 5.85
CA TYR A 188 -6.20 11.13 7.01
C TYR A 188 -7.64 11.67 6.87
N THR A 189 -8.48 11.41 7.88
CA THR A 189 -9.89 11.83 7.93
C THR A 189 -10.18 12.87 9.02
N GLY A 190 -9.12 13.35 9.69
CA GLY A 190 -9.21 14.32 10.78
C GLY A 190 -9.35 15.78 10.31
N VAL A 191 -9.05 16.71 11.23
CA VAL A 191 -9.31 18.16 11.08
C VAL A 191 -8.72 18.72 9.79
N GLY A 192 -9.51 19.52 9.07
CA GLY A 192 -9.10 20.18 7.82
C GLY A 192 -9.30 19.34 6.57
N THR A 193 -9.90 18.16 6.68
CA THR A 193 -10.27 17.30 5.55
C THR A 193 -11.77 17.40 5.26
N GLN A 194 -12.17 16.96 4.06
CA GLN A 194 -13.59 16.87 3.68
C GLN A 194 -14.36 15.76 4.43
N PHE A 195 -13.64 14.83 5.05
CA PHE A 195 -14.18 13.71 5.84
C PHE A 195 -14.46 14.13 7.29
N PHE A 196 -14.06 15.33 7.68
CA PHE A 196 -14.28 15.86 9.01
C PHE A 196 -15.69 16.46 9.13
N PRO A 197 -16.49 16.12 10.17
CA PRO A 197 -17.78 16.72 10.42
C PRO A 197 -17.69 18.24 10.48
N LYS A 198 -18.62 18.90 9.77
CA LYS A 198 -18.65 20.36 9.62
C LYS A 198 -18.99 21.12 10.89
N ASN A 199 -19.43 20.43 11.95
CA ASN A 199 -19.87 21.09 13.19
C ASN A 199 -18.72 21.54 14.11
N HIS A 200 -17.45 21.38 13.70
CA HIS A 200 -16.25 21.94 14.33
C HIS A 200 -16.22 21.81 15.87
N SER A 201 -16.82 20.75 16.40
CA SER A 201 -16.88 20.56 17.84
C SER A 201 -15.45 20.32 18.34
N LYS A 202 -15.03 21.07 19.36
CA LYS A 202 -13.70 20.92 19.96
C LYS A 202 -13.53 19.55 20.62
N GLU A 203 -14.61 18.79 20.80
CA GLU A 203 -14.61 17.41 21.30
C GLU A 203 -14.25 16.36 20.24
N ASP A 204 -14.14 16.72 18.96
CA ASP A 204 -13.68 15.79 17.92
C ASP A 204 -12.16 15.56 18.07
N LEU A 205 -11.84 14.71 19.03
CA LEU A 205 -10.50 14.26 19.37
C LEU A 205 -9.94 13.25 18.37
N ARG A 206 -10.44 13.18 17.13
CA ARG A 206 -9.76 12.46 16.03
C ARG A 206 -8.43 13.10 15.63
N PHE A 207 -7.85 13.92 16.51
CA PHE A 207 -6.42 14.16 16.55
C PHE A 207 -5.71 12.83 16.33
N GLU A 208 -4.99 12.75 15.22
CA GLU A 208 -3.66 12.15 15.25
C GLU A 208 -3.52 10.62 15.38
N ASN A 209 -4.62 9.87 15.39
CA ASN A 209 -4.62 8.46 15.78
C ASN A 209 -4.25 7.44 14.69
N THR A 210 -4.63 7.67 13.44
CA THR A 210 -4.19 6.84 12.32
C THR A 210 -3.09 7.58 11.55
N PRO A 211 -1.83 7.15 11.62
CA PRO A 211 -0.76 7.72 10.82
C PRO A 211 -0.99 7.44 9.33
N GLU A 212 -0.49 8.32 8.47
CA GLU A 212 -0.62 8.15 7.02
C GLU A 212 0.02 6.86 6.53
N ILE A 213 1.18 6.47 7.09
CA ILE A 213 1.81 5.17 6.82
C ILE A 213 2.34 4.61 8.14
N ALA A 214 2.12 3.33 8.42
CA ALA A 214 2.74 2.66 9.55
C ALA A 214 3.02 1.19 9.30
N ILE A 215 4.07 0.67 9.94
CA ILE A 215 4.33 -0.77 10.07
C ILE A 215 3.86 -1.20 11.46
N ARG A 216 3.02 -2.23 11.50
CA ARG A 216 2.41 -2.75 12.72
C ARG A 216 2.77 -4.23 12.92
N SER A 217 2.82 -4.69 14.16
CA SER A 217 2.93 -6.12 14.45
C SER A 217 1.65 -6.85 14.02
N LEU A 218 1.79 -8.00 13.37
CA LEU A 218 0.70 -8.92 13.04
C LEU A 218 0.93 -10.31 13.65
N ASN A 219 1.84 -10.44 14.62
CA ASN A 219 2.19 -11.74 15.19
C ASN A 219 1.13 -12.21 16.21
N ILE A 220 0.32 -13.21 15.85
CA ILE A 220 -0.74 -13.74 16.73
C ILE A 220 -0.18 -14.55 17.91
N LYS A 221 1.13 -14.87 17.90
CA LYS A 221 1.82 -15.49 19.05
C LYS A 221 2.26 -14.45 20.08
N GLU A 222 2.28 -13.17 19.73
CA GLU A 222 2.64 -12.04 20.61
C GLU A 222 1.45 -11.09 20.77
N LEU A 223 0.33 -11.62 21.24
CA LEU A 223 -0.94 -10.91 21.38
C LEU A 223 -0.85 -9.52 22.07
N PRO A 224 -0.04 -9.32 23.14
CA PRO A 224 0.10 -7.99 23.75
C PRO A 224 0.71 -6.92 22.84
N LYS A 225 1.36 -7.30 21.75
CA LYS A 225 1.95 -6.39 20.76
C LYS A 225 1.16 -6.30 19.47
N LEU A 226 0.10 -7.10 19.30
CA LEU A 226 -0.67 -7.15 18.07
C LEU A 226 -1.18 -5.75 17.67
N PHE A 227 -1.04 -5.38 16.40
CA PHE A 227 -1.37 -4.06 15.82
C PHE A 227 -0.64 -2.83 16.38
N THR A 228 0.26 -3.00 17.35
CA THR A 228 1.17 -1.93 17.79
C THR A 228 2.24 -1.64 16.74
N TYR A 229 2.93 -0.51 16.86
CA TYR A 229 4.07 -0.15 15.99
C TYR A 229 5.36 -0.96 16.27
N ASP A 230 5.28 -1.97 17.15
CA ASP A 230 6.39 -2.79 17.66
C ASP A 230 7.56 -1.95 18.23
N ILE A 231 7.27 -1.31 19.35
CA ILE A 231 8.02 -0.23 20.03
C ILE A 231 9.20 -0.83 20.82
N ASN A 232 10.48 -0.49 20.59
CA ASN A 232 11.17 0.77 20.92
C ASN A 232 12.39 1.00 19.99
N PRO A 233 12.60 2.19 19.40
CA PRO A 233 11.70 3.36 19.42
C PRO A 233 10.45 3.17 18.57
N SER A 234 9.28 3.50 19.13
CA SER A 234 7.95 3.40 18.49
C SER A 234 7.80 4.22 17.22
N GLU A 235 8.60 5.27 17.15
CA GLU A 235 8.51 6.34 16.17
C GLU A 235 9.03 5.91 14.80
N ASP A 236 9.93 4.94 14.78
CA ASP A 236 10.62 4.53 13.56
C ASP A 236 9.74 3.83 12.52
N ASN A 237 8.61 3.27 12.96
CA ASN A 237 7.65 2.54 12.14
C ASN A 237 6.42 3.36 11.77
N VAL A 238 6.44 4.67 12.04
CA VAL A 238 5.30 5.57 11.85
C VAL A 238 5.70 6.74 10.98
N PHE A 239 4.92 6.99 9.94
CA PHE A 239 5.00 8.18 9.11
C PHE A 239 3.72 8.98 9.28
N LYS A 240 3.86 10.16 9.87
CA LYS A 240 2.75 11.05 10.12
C LYS A 240 3.06 12.44 9.62
N ILE A 241 2.16 13.03 8.84
CA ILE A 241 2.37 14.36 8.26
C ILE A 241 2.05 15.44 9.30
N LYS A 242 2.90 16.47 9.42
CA LYS A 242 2.66 17.60 10.34
C LYS A 242 1.37 18.34 9.99
N GLN A 243 0.60 18.72 11.01
CA GLN A 243 -0.72 19.35 10.84
C GLN A 243 -0.67 20.59 9.92
N GLU A 244 0.39 21.38 10.04
CA GLU A 244 0.64 22.63 9.29
C GLU A 244 0.69 22.43 7.77
N VAL A 245 1.18 21.26 7.33
CA VAL A 245 1.40 20.94 5.91
C VAL A 245 0.38 19.94 5.36
N LYS A 246 -0.58 19.46 6.16
CA LYS A 246 -1.62 18.51 5.71
C LYS A 246 -2.47 19.04 4.56
N GLN A 247 -2.69 20.35 4.49
CA GLN A 247 -3.44 20.95 3.37
C GLN A 247 -2.73 20.77 2.02
N LYS A 248 -1.40 20.74 2.03
CA LYS A 248 -0.55 20.53 0.84
C LYS A 248 -0.28 19.04 0.55
N ASN A 249 -0.63 18.15 1.48
CA ASN A 249 -0.35 16.72 1.40
C ASN A 249 -1.59 15.89 1.71
N LYS A 250 -2.61 15.98 0.85
CA LYS A 250 -3.86 15.22 1.00
C LYS A 250 -3.70 13.85 0.35
N LEU A 251 -3.13 12.89 1.06
CA LEU A 251 -2.77 11.60 0.46
C LEU A 251 -3.98 10.66 0.30
N SER A 252 -4.16 10.12 -0.91
CA SER A 252 -4.99 8.95 -1.18
C SER A 252 -4.12 7.78 -1.67
N PHE A 253 -4.47 6.57 -1.26
CA PHE A 253 -3.68 5.37 -1.43
C PHE A 253 -4.33 4.46 -2.47
N VAL A 254 -3.55 4.02 -3.44
CA VAL A 254 -4.01 3.22 -4.59
C VAL A 254 -3.74 1.73 -4.38
N HIS A 255 -2.49 1.37 -4.09
CA HIS A 255 -2.10 -0.03 -3.87
C HIS A 255 -0.78 -0.12 -3.10
N ALA A 256 -0.59 -1.21 -2.35
CA ALA A 256 0.67 -1.56 -1.73
C ALA A 256 1.08 -2.96 -2.18
N PHE A 257 2.34 -3.16 -2.55
CA PHE A 257 2.84 -4.43 -3.09
C PHE A 257 4.33 -4.62 -2.79
N VAL A 258 4.81 -5.86 -2.93
CA VAL A 258 6.23 -6.21 -2.79
C VAL A 258 6.86 -6.34 -4.16
N GLN A 259 8.07 -5.80 -4.31
CA GLN A 259 8.94 -6.12 -5.43
C GLN A 259 10.35 -6.36 -4.90
N LYS A 260 10.86 -7.59 -5.07
CA LYS A 260 12.12 -8.05 -4.47
C LYS A 260 12.11 -7.86 -2.94
N SER A 261 13.07 -7.10 -2.40
CA SER A 261 13.24 -6.84 -0.97
C SER A 261 12.64 -5.50 -0.51
N TYR A 262 11.74 -4.93 -1.29
CA TYR A 262 11.14 -3.63 -1.03
C TYR A 262 9.62 -3.72 -1.06
N SER A 263 8.98 -2.93 -0.20
CA SER A 263 7.57 -2.61 -0.34
C SER A 263 7.43 -1.29 -1.08
N TYR A 264 6.39 -1.24 -1.90
CA TYR A 264 6.01 -0.08 -2.68
C TYR A 264 4.60 0.32 -2.32
N ILE A 265 4.35 1.62 -2.25
CA ILE A 265 3.02 2.19 -2.05
C ILE A 265 2.77 3.21 -3.15
N ALA A 266 1.74 2.97 -3.95
CA ALA A 266 1.24 3.90 -4.93
C ALA A 266 0.23 4.86 -4.28
N ILE A 267 0.48 6.16 -4.40
CA ILE A 267 -0.20 7.23 -3.67
C ILE A 267 -0.59 8.34 -4.67
N ASN A 268 -1.67 9.08 -4.43
CA ASN A 268 -1.94 10.36 -5.06
C ASN A 268 -1.92 11.48 -4.00
N ASN A 269 -1.41 12.66 -4.33
CA ASN A 269 -1.58 13.87 -3.51
C ASN A 269 -2.72 14.75 -4.04
N ASP A 270 -3.83 14.77 -3.33
CA ASP A 270 -5.09 15.39 -3.73
C ASP A 270 -5.20 16.87 -3.34
N ALA A 271 -4.12 17.49 -2.86
CA ALA A 271 -4.11 18.88 -2.40
C ALA A 271 -4.51 19.91 -3.48
N ASN A 272 -4.11 19.67 -4.74
CA ASN A 272 -4.29 20.62 -5.85
C ASN A 272 -5.37 20.19 -6.86
N LEU A 273 -6.30 19.30 -6.47
CA LEU A 273 -7.40 18.87 -7.35
C LEU A 273 -8.27 20.08 -7.73
N GLY A 274 -8.21 20.52 -8.99
CA GLY A 274 -9.07 21.57 -9.53
C GLY A 274 -8.36 22.81 -10.07
N HIS A 275 -7.05 22.97 -9.85
CA HIS A 275 -6.28 24.01 -10.55
C HIS A 275 -5.95 23.57 -11.98
N LYS A 276 -6.19 24.46 -12.97
CA LYS A 276 -6.18 24.18 -14.42
C LYS A 276 -4.82 23.72 -15.00
N GLU A 277 -3.78 23.57 -14.19
CA GLU A 277 -2.44 23.10 -14.60
C GLU A 277 -1.78 22.25 -13.51
N SER A 278 -2.49 21.31 -12.90
CA SER A 278 -1.87 20.52 -11.81
C SER A 278 -0.79 19.59 -12.36
N GLN A 279 0.44 19.77 -11.85
CA GLN A 279 1.55 18.81 -11.96
C GLN A 279 1.10 17.37 -11.63
N PRO A 280 1.83 16.34 -12.10
CA PRO A 280 1.56 14.95 -11.74
C PRO A 280 1.49 14.82 -10.22
N ASN A 281 0.37 14.31 -9.71
CA ASN A 281 0.19 14.13 -8.27
C ASN A 281 0.32 12.66 -7.84
N SER A 282 0.60 11.78 -8.81
CA SER A 282 0.82 10.35 -8.60
C SER A 282 2.24 10.12 -8.10
N ILE A 283 2.36 9.43 -6.98
CA ILE A 283 3.59 9.20 -6.24
C ILE A 283 3.79 7.69 -6.06
N LEU A 284 5.01 7.22 -6.25
CA LEU A 284 5.43 5.88 -5.86
C LEU A 284 6.41 6.00 -4.70
N ALA A 285 5.97 5.57 -3.52
CA ALA A 285 6.81 5.45 -2.34
C ALA A 285 7.43 4.04 -2.28
N ARG A 286 8.67 3.95 -1.81
CA ARG A 286 9.40 2.71 -1.57
C ARG A 286 9.92 2.69 -0.14
N ILE A 287 9.76 1.55 0.53
CA ILE A 287 10.23 1.29 1.89
C ILE A 287 11.06 0.00 1.86
N CYS A 288 12.15 -0.05 2.62
CA CYS A 288 12.93 -1.28 2.73
C CYS A 288 12.17 -2.31 3.56
N LEU A 289 12.13 -3.56 3.09
CA LEU A 289 11.70 -4.67 3.93
C LEU A 289 12.94 -5.24 4.62
N ASP A 290 12.77 -5.64 5.88
CA ASP A 290 13.72 -6.47 6.63
C ASP A 290 13.71 -7.90 6.06
N ALA A 291 14.10 -8.04 4.79
CA ALA A 291 14.22 -9.33 4.14
C ALA A 291 15.48 -10.06 4.64
N GLU A 292 15.36 -11.36 4.89
CA GLU A 292 16.47 -12.22 5.28
C GLU A 292 17.60 -12.17 4.22
N SER A 293 18.71 -11.54 4.57
CA SER A 293 19.97 -11.73 3.87
C SER A 293 20.84 -12.67 4.73
N PRO A 294 21.09 -13.92 4.30
CA PRO A 294 21.84 -14.89 5.10
C PRO A 294 23.31 -14.52 5.33
N ARG A 295 23.81 -13.43 4.72
CA ARG A 295 25.24 -13.10 4.71
C ARG A 295 25.69 -12.10 5.78
N ARG A 296 24.80 -11.47 6.54
CA ARG A 296 25.20 -10.56 7.64
C ARG A 296 24.17 -10.55 8.77
N ALA A 297 24.52 -11.19 9.88
CA ALA A 297 23.87 -11.05 11.20
C ALA A 297 24.13 -9.68 11.87
N SER A 298 24.43 -8.66 11.07
CA SER A 298 24.66 -7.28 11.48
C SER A 298 23.97 -6.40 10.44
N ALA A 299 22.70 -6.10 10.70
CA ALA A 299 21.97 -5.03 10.04
C ALA A 299 20.86 -4.63 11.01
N GLU A 300 20.94 -3.42 11.55
CA GLU A 300 19.85 -2.76 12.25
C GLU A 300 18.54 -2.98 11.46
N SER A 301 17.44 -3.25 12.17
CA SER A 301 16.10 -3.28 11.59
C SER A 301 15.91 -2.02 10.76
N ARG A 302 15.64 -2.14 9.46
CA ARG A 302 15.52 -1.00 8.57
C ARG A 302 14.19 -0.32 8.85
N LYS A 303 14.30 0.83 9.49
CA LYS A 303 13.16 1.61 9.96
C LYS A 303 12.39 2.20 8.78
N LEU A 304 11.08 2.39 8.96
CA LEU A 304 10.23 2.98 7.93
C LEU A 304 10.71 4.40 7.62
N THR A 305 10.92 5.22 8.65
CA THR A 305 11.31 6.63 8.52
C THR A 305 12.66 6.79 7.84
N GLU A 306 13.59 5.87 8.06
CA GLU A 306 14.95 5.93 7.48
C GLU A 306 15.01 5.48 6.02
N SER A 307 14.11 4.57 5.62
CA SER A 307 14.16 3.94 4.30
C SER A 307 13.11 4.45 3.30
N TYR A 308 12.17 5.27 3.77
CA TYR A 308 11.14 5.89 2.95
C TYR A 308 11.76 6.80 1.89
N ILE A 309 11.44 6.53 0.64
CA ILE A 309 11.71 7.43 -0.50
C ILE A 309 10.51 7.47 -1.41
N GLN A 310 10.26 8.62 -2.03
CA GLN A 310 9.17 8.79 -2.97
C GLN A 310 9.67 9.35 -4.30
N MET A 311 8.97 9.04 -5.37
CA MET A 311 9.14 9.64 -6.69
C MET A 311 7.79 9.91 -7.33
N PHE A 312 7.73 10.86 -8.26
CA PHE A 312 6.54 11.07 -9.07
C PHE A 312 6.44 10.05 -10.20
N LEU A 313 5.23 9.58 -10.48
CA LEU A 313 4.90 8.82 -11.67
C LEU A 313 4.26 9.74 -12.70
N GLN A 314 4.84 9.82 -13.89
CA GLN A 314 4.30 10.58 -15.00
C GLN A 314 3.87 9.64 -16.13
N CYS A 315 2.62 9.77 -16.55
CA CYS A 315 2.07 9.06 -17.70
C CYS A 315 1.71 10.05 -18.82
N GLY A 316 2.34 9.90 -19.99
CA GLY A 316 2.16 10.77 -21.15
C GLY A 316 3.24 11.87 -21.30
N SER A 317 3.19 12.56 -22.44
CA SER A 317 4.16 13.60 -22.85
C SER A 317 3.46 14.77 -23.58
N ASN A 318 4.20 15.87 -23.82
CA ASN A 318 3.80 16.99 -24.69
C ASN A 318 2.40 17.60 -24.38
N GLY A 319 2.08 17.82 -23.10
CA GLY A 319 0.79 18.37 -22.66
C GLY A 319 -0.35 17.35 -22.53
N ASN A 320 -0.14 16.12 -23.01
CA ASN A 320 -1.06 14.99 -22.80
C ASN A 320 -0.68 14.17 -21.55
N ILE A 321 -0.54 14.87 -20.42
CA ILE A 321 -0.19 14.27 -19.14
C ILE A 321 -1.45 13.76 -18.45
N TYR A 322 -1.44 12.49 -18.08
CA TYR A 322 -2.44 11.85 -17.23
C TYR A 322 -1.92 11.89 -15.79
N ASN A 323 -2.50 12.78 -15.00
CA ASN A 323 -1.92 13.22 -13.74
C ASN A 323 -2.32 12.36 -12.54
N ARG A 324 -3.46 11.63 -12.62
CA ARG A 324 -4.01 10.86 -11.49
C ARG A 324 -3.95 9.36 -11.72
N LEU A 325 -3.26 8.65 -10.85
CA LEU A 325 -3.20 7.19 -10.84
C LEU A 325 -4.51 6.59 -10.29
N VAL A 326 -5.03 5.58 -10.98
CA VAL A 326 -6.29 4.89 -10.66
C VAL A 326 -6.03 3.49 -10.13
N SER A 327 -5.11 2.76 -10.76
CA SER A 327 -4.73 1.40 -10.35
C SER A 327 -3.30 1.11 -10.78
N VAL A 328 -2.63 0.20 -10.07
CA VAL A 328 -1.33 -0.33 -10.46
C VAL A 328 -1.29 -1.84 -10.32
N TYR A 329 -0.45 -2.48 -11.13
CA TYR A 329 -0.21 -3.90 -11.06
C TYR A 329 1.25 -4.21 -11.43
N PRO A 330 2.05 -4.78 -10.52
CA PRO A 330 3.38 -5.28 -10.85
C PRO A 330 3.26 -6.59 -11.61
N ALA A 331 4.02 -6.75 -12.71
CA ALA A 331 4.05 -7.97 -13.49
C ALA A 331 5.43 -8.23 -14.10
N GLU A 332 5.73 -9.49 -14.36
CA GLU A 332 6.92 -9.89 -15.12
C GLU A 332 6.55 -10.19 -16.57
N ILE A 333 7.31 -9.63 -17.50
CA ILE A 333 7.14 -9.85 -18.94
C ILE A 333 8.34 -10.64 -19.44
N SER A 334 8.10 -11.80 -20.02
CA SER A 334 9.12 -12.57 -20.72
C SER A 334 9.44 -11.90 -22.05
N VAL A 335 10.61 -11.27 -22.13
CA VAL A 335 11.09 -10.69 -23.39
C VAL A 335 11.88 -11.78 -24.10
N SER A 336 11.36 -12.25 -25.24
CA SER A 336 12.11 -13.17 -26.11
C SER A 336 13.16 -12.38 -26.89
N PRO A 337 14.46 -12.70 -26.76
CA PRO A 337 15.45 -12.11 -27.63
C PRO A 337 15.12 -12.49 -29.08
N GLY A 338 15.28 -11.54 -30.01
CA GLY A 338 14.93 -11.76 -31.43
C GLY A 338 15.62 -13.01 -31.98
N ALA A 339 15.06 -13.60 -33.05
CA ALA A 339 15.38 -14.93 -33.60
C ALA A 339 16.87 -15.26 -33.90
N ARG A 340 17.80 -14.31 -33.70
CA ARG A 340 19.24 -14.46 -33.88
C ARG A 340 20.07 -14.39 -32.59
N ALA A 341 19.47 -14.09 -31.45
CA ALA A 341 20.18 -14.03 -30.17
C ALA A 341 20.07 -15.39 -29.44
N ARG A 342 21.23 -15.88 -28.99
CA ARG A 342 21.39 -17.19 -28.34
C ARG A 342 21.08 -17.16 -26.84
N ASP A 343 20.66 -16.00 -26.34
CA ASP A 343 20.34 -15.80 -24.93
C ASP A 343 18.97 -16.39 -24.60
N PRO A 344 18.81 -17.01 -23.43
CA PRO A 344 17.51 -17.46 -22.97
C PRO A 344 16.55 -16.25 -22.78
N PRO A 345 15.23 -16.45 -22.91
CA PRO A 345 14.27 -15.41 -22.58
C PRO A 345 14.44 -14.99 -21.11
N HIS A 346 14.54 -13.69 -20.88
CA HIS A 346 14.67 -13.12 -19.55
C HIS A 346 13.37 -12.42 -19.14
N ALA A 347 12.86 -12.76 -17.96
CA ALA A 347 11.72 -12.09 -17.36
C ALA A 347 12.15 -10.71 -16.86
N GLN A 348 11.48 -9.67 -17.34
CA GLN A 348 11.71 -8.30 -16.93
C GLN A 348 10.53 -7.79 -16.10
N PRO A 349 10.76 -7.24 -14.90
CA PRO A 349 9.69 -6.73 -14.06
C PRO A 349 9.26 -5.32 -14.49
N TYR A 350 7.95 -5.12 -14.62
CA TYR A 350 7.29 -3.86 -14.94
C TYR A 350 6.23 -3.51 -13.89
N LEU A 351 6.05 -2.22 -13.65
CA LEU A 351 4.89 -1.66 -12.99
C LEU A 351 3.94 -1.13 -14.07
N PHE A 352 2.76 -1.73 -14.19
CA PHE A 352 1.69 -1.18 -15.02
C PHE A 352 0.83 -0.25 -14.18
N GLY A 353 0.48 0.91 -14.72
CA GLY A 353 -0.39 1.88 -14.06
C GLY A 353 -1.45 2.41 -15.02
N VAL A 354 -2.70 2.44 -14.55
CA VAL A 354 -3.80 3.13 -15.24
C VAL A 354 -3.91 4.53 -14.66
N PHE A 355 -3.80 5.53 -15.51
CA PHE A 355 -3.89 6.94 -15.15
C PHE A 355 -5.12 7.57 -15.79
N SER A 356 -5.61 8.63 -15.17
CA SER A 356 -6.75 9.42 -15.62
C SER A 356 -6.37 10.89 -15.76
N LYS A 357 -7.07 11.57 -16.68
CA LYS A 357 -7.07 13.02 -16.88
C LYS A 357 -8.51 13.53 -16.77
N ALA A 358 -8.69 14.83 -16.53
CA ALA A 358 -10.00 15.48 -16.57
C ALA A 358 -10.80 15.09 -17.83
N GLY A 359 -12.11 14.90 -17.70
CA GLY A 359 -12.98 14.50 -18.82
C GLY A 359 -13.07 12.98 -19.08
N ARG A 360 -12.67 12.14 -18.11
CA ARG A 360 -12.73 10.65 -18.18
C ARG A 360 -11.83 10.00 -19.22
N HIS A 361 -10.78 10.70 -19.67
CA HIS A 361 -9.74 10.07 -20.48
C HIS A 361 -8.81 9.25 -19.59
N THR A 362 -8.46 8.05 -20.02
CA THR A 362 -7.54 7.15 -19.32
C THR A 362 -6.39 6.71 -20.21
N ALA A 363 -5.26 6.38 -19.59
CA ALA A 363 -4.09 5.82 -20.26
C ALA A 363 -3.50 4.68 -19.43
N LEU A 364 -2.97 3.68 -20.12
CA LEU A 364 -2.13 2.63 -19.53
C LEU A 364 -0.67 2.99 -19.78
N CYS A 365 0.10 3.11 -18.71
CA CYS A 365 1.55 3.30 -18.76
C CYS A 365 2.27 2.11 -18.13
N ALA A 366 3.46 1.79 -18.64
CA ALA A 366 4.32 0.73 -18.12
C ALA A 366 5.68 1.31 -17.75
N PHE A 367 6.15 1.02 -16.55
CA PHE A 367 7.42 1.49 -16.01
C PHE A 367 8.31 0.29 -15.71
N ARG A 368 9.52 0.26 -16.26
CA ARG A 368 10.49 -0.79 -15.91
C ARG A 368 10.95 -0.57 -14.47
N PHE A 369 10.95 -1.63 -13.65
CA PHE A 369 11.53 -1.50 -12.31
C PHE A 369 13.02 -1.18 -12.35
N ALA A 370 13.74 -1.54 -13.42
CA ALA A 370 15.12 -1.12 -13.61
C ALA A 370 15.27 0.41 -13.67
N ASP A 371 14.37 1.10 -14.37
CA ASP A 371 14.38 2.55 -14.50
C ASP A 371 13.94 3.22 -13.19
N ILE A 372 12.92 2.67 -12.52
CA ILE A 372 12.46 3.12 -11.19
C ILE A 372 13.63 3.07 -10.19
N GLU A 373 14.33 1.95 -10.15
CA GLU A 373 15.48 1.76 -9.25
C GLU A 373 16.64 2.68 -9.59
N GLU A 374 16.91 2.90 -10.87
CA GLU A 374 17.97 3.82 -11.29
C GLU A 374 17.64 5.29 -10.97
N ALA A 375 16.38 5.70 -11.16
CA ALA A 375 15.91 7.03 -10.77
C ALA A 375 16.09 7.26 -9.26
N ILE A 376 15.74 6.29 -8.42
CA ILE A 376 15.99 6.36 -6.97
C ILE A 376 17.49 6.46 -6.68
N ARG A 377 18.33 5.63 -7.32
CA ARG A 377 19.79 5.67 -7.11
C ARG A 377 20.38 7.01 -7.53
N GLN A 378 19.89 7.61 -8.60
CA GLN A 378 20.34 8.90 -9.06
C GLN A 378 19.94 10.02 -8.10
N GLY A 379 18.67 10.07 -7.68
CA GLY A 379 18.20 11.07 -6.70
C GLY A 379 18.99 10.99 -5.39
N ARG A 380 19.28 9.77 -4.91
CA ARG A 380 20.15 9.56 -3.73
C ARG A 380 21.57 10.04 -3.94
N ARG A 381 22.18 9.74 -5.10
CA ARG A 381 23.54 10.20 -5.44
C ARG A 381 23.60 11.73 -5.43
N ASN A 382 22.65 12.39 -6.10
CA ASN A 382 22.57 13.85 -6.19
C ASN A 382 22.44 14.49 -4.80
N CYS A 383 21.57 13.92 -3.96
CA CYS A 383 21.38 14.38 -2.59
C CYS A 383 22.61 14.16 -1.70
N SER A 384 23.42 13.13 -1.98
CA SER A 384 24.69 12.91 -1.27
C SER A 384 25.87 13.73 -1.80
N SER A 385 25.75 14.32 -2.99
CA SER A 385 26.80 15.15 -3.61
C SER A 385 26.60 16.65 -3.41
N SER A 386 25.35 17.12 -3.25
CA SER A 386 25.04 18.54 -3.07
C SER A 386 23.90 18.73 -2.08
N SER A 387 24.05 19.69 -1.17
CA SER A 387 23.04 20.03 -0.16
C SER A 387 21.83 20.81 -0.69
N SER A 388 21.87 21.25 -1.95
CA SER A 388 20.83 22.05 -2.62
C SER A 388 20.10 21.32 -3.74
N SER A 389 20.15 19.98 -3.79
CA SER A 389 19.47 19.22 -4.85
C SER A 389 17.95 19.33 -4.70
N GLU A 390 17.27 19.86 -5.71
CA GLU A 390 15.80 19.89 -5.79
C GLU A 390 15.18 18.54 -6.20
N ASP A 391 16.02 17.57 -6.58
CA ASP A 391 15.60 16.25 -7.05
C ASP A 391 15.01 15.38 -5.93
N VAL A 392 15.28 15.72 -4.68
CA VAL A 392 14.80 15.00 -3.49
C VAL A 392 13.95 15.92 -2.65
N GLN A 393 12.64 15.64 -2.64
CA GLN A 393 11.70 16.29 -1.73
C GLN A 393 11.50 15.44 -0.49
N VAL A 394 11.68 16.07 0.66
CA VAL A 394 11.39 15.47 1.97
C VAL A 394 10.00 15.92 2.39
N LEU A 395 9.14 14.94 2.69
CA LEU A 395 7.85 15.21 3.29
C LEU A 395 8.04 15.59 4.76
N ASP A 396 7.51 16.74 5.17
CA ASP A 396 7.52 17.19 6.57
C ASP A 396 6.68 16.25 7.46
N SER A 397 7.36 15.31 8.13
CA SER A 397 6.74 14.37 9.05
C SER A 397 6.93 14.80 10.51
N VAL A 398 5.96 14.45 11.36
CA VAL A 398 5.95 14.75 12.81
C VAL A 398 7.14 14.11 13.51
N ILE A 399 7.49 12.90 13.08
CA ILE A 399 8.50 12.07 13.76
C ILE A 399 9.92 12.42 13.30
N GLN A 400 10.12 12.79 12.03
CA GLN A 400 11.46 13.17 11.55
C GLN A 400 11.82 14.63 11.87
N GLY A 401 10.95 15.39 12.54
CA GLY A 401 11.19 16.80 12.85
C GLY A 401 11.36 17.64 11.57
N SER A 402 12.41 18.45 11.47
CA SER A 402 12.77 19.24 10.26
C SER A 402 13.68 18.46 9.28
N GLY A 403 13.76 17.13 9.43
CA GLY A 403 15.07 16.45 9.52
C GLY A 403 15.51 15.50 8.40
N ALA A 404 15.07 15.66 7.15
CA ALA A 404 15.89 15.14 6.05
C ALA A 404 16.27 16.30 5.12
N VAL A 405 17.58 16.51 5.02
CA VAL A 405 18.21 17.51 4.15
C VAL A 405 19.27 16.76 3.37
N CYS A 406 19.50 17.15 2.14
CA CYS A 406 20.63 16.60 1.39
C CYS A 406 21.94 17.00 2.08
N VAL A 407 22.77 15.99 2.40
CA VAL A 407 24.06 16.18 3.05
C VAL A 407 25.15 15.69 2.13
N GLN A 408 26.12 16.56 1.85
CA GLN A 408 27.30 16.19 1.11
C GLN A 408 28.14 15.20 1.94
N LYS A 409 28.28 13.96 1.47
CA LYS A 409 29.19 12.99 2.11
C LYS A 409 30.63 13.34 1.69
N GLY A 410 31.47 13.67 2.67
CA GLY A 410 32.92 13.85 2.44
C GLY A 410 33.55 12.56 1.89
N ASN A 411 34.69 12.69 1.19
CA ASN A 411 35.39 11.58 0.55
C ASN A 411 35.49 10.37 1.49
N ILE A 412 34.77 9.30 1.17
CA ILE A 412 34.94 8.01 1.84
C ILE A 412 36.32 7.52 1.44
N VAL A 413 37.30 7.68 2.34
CA VAL A 413 38.63 7.09 2.17
C VAL A 413 38.43 5.59 2.27
N VAL A 414 38.34 4.92 1.12
CA VAL A 414 38.47 3.47 1.05
C VAL A 414 39.93 3.19 1.41
N SER A 415 40.18 2.83 2.67
CA SER A 415 41.51 2.40 3.10
C SER A 415 41.92 1.20 2.25
N ALA A 416 42.84 1.43 1.31
CA ALA A 416 43.45 0.40 0.52
C ALA A 416 44.43 -0.38 1.42
N GLY A 417 43.91 -1.43 2.05
CA GLY A 417 44.76 -2.44 2.67
C GLY A 417 45.56 -3.17 1.60
N THR A 418 46.85 -2.90 1.53
CA THR A 418 47.83 -3.66 0.77
C THR A 418 47.91 -5.11 1.28
N GLY A 419 47.62 -6.09 0.43
CA GLY A 419 47.85 -7.51 0.76
C GLY A 419 47.19 -8.54 -0.15
N ALA A 420 47.90 -8.92 -1.22
CA ALA A 420 47.92 -10.22 -1.92
C ALA A 420 46.62 -10.96 -2.33
N LEU A 421 46.45 -11.07 -3.67
CA LEU A 421 46.04 -12.22 -4.49
C LEU A 421 44.87 -13.12 -4.03
N GLY A 422 43.77 -13.08 -4.80
CA GLY A 422 42.76 -14.14 -4.87
C GLY A 422 41.46 -13.66 -5.52
N GLY A 423 41.29 -13.94 -6.82
CA GLY A 423 40.13 -13.47 -7.60
C GLY A 423 38.80 -14.12 -7.20
N ARG A 424 37.72 -13.34 -7.32
CA ARG A 424 36.39 -13.72 -7.84
C ARG A 424 35.51 -12.48 -7.92
N GLY A 425 34.80 -12.33 -9.05
CA GLY A 425 33.95 -11.18 -9.37
C GLY A 425 32.88 -10.91 -8.31
N GLY A 426 32.80 -9.64 -7.89
CA GLY A 426 31.78 -9.16 -6.97
C GLY A 426 30.66 -8.47 -7.73
N GLU A 427 29.51 -9.13 -7.84
CA GLU A 427 28.23 -8.44 -8.05
C GLU A 427 28.02 -7.43 -6.91
N GLY A 428 27.90 -6.16 -7.28
CA GLY A 428 27.65 -5.05 -6.36
C GLY A 428 26.29 -5.17 -5.71
N SER A 429 26.23 -5.78 -4.52
CA SER A 429 25.09 -5.72 -3.63
C SER A 429 24.85 -4.26 -3.23
N VAL A 430 23.76 -3.68 -3.73
CA VAL A 430 23.34 -2.30 -3.46
C VAL A 430 23.00 -2.17 -1.97
N ARG A 431 23.86 -1.47 -1.23
CA ARG A 431 23.64 -1.16 0.19
C ARG A 431 22.52 -0.13 0.33
N CYS A 432 21.49 -0.45 1.11
CA CYS A 432 20.59 0.54 1.67
C CYS A 432 21.38 1.34 2.71
N LEU A 433 22.06 2.40 2.28
CA LEU A 433 22.66 3.37 3.18
C LEU A 433 21.56 4.28 3.74
N ASN A 434 21.69 4.61 5.02
CA ASN A 434 21.00 5.70 5.69
C ASN A 434 21.16 6.98 4.85
N LEU A 435 20.09 7.79 4.79
CA LEU A 435 20.23 9.19 4.40
C LEU A 435 21.32 9.82 5.29
#